data_AF-A0A2P5XVM9-F1
#
_entry.id   AF-A0A2P5XVM9-F1
#
_cell.length_a   1.000
_cell.length_b   1.000
_cell.length_c   1.000
_cell.angle_alpha   90.00
_cell.angle_beta   90.00
_cell.angle_gamma   90.00
#
_symmetry.space_group_name_H-M   'P 1'
#
loop_
_entity.id
_entity.type
_entity.pdbx_description
1 polymer ?
#
loop_
_entity_poly.entity_id
_entity_poly.type
_entity_poly.pdbx_seq_one_letter_code
_entity_poly.pdbx_strand_id
1 'polypeptide(L)'
;MYGAQRPHKGIIRGQYRVHLRNRTCDCGRFGALHYPCAHVIAACQNLRLDPMSYVDEVYKLETMCNILRHIFPPTPDEQYVPIWISEKQPINISCGDGVGT
;
A
#
# COMPACT_ATOMS: atom_id res chain seq x y z
N MET A 1 11.96 -1.59 -22.88
CA MET A 1 10.86 -0.75 -23.41
C MET A 1 9.84 -0.52 -22.28
N TYR A 2 10.16 0.30 -21.28
CA TYR A 2 9.19 0.72 -20.25
C TYR A 2 8.88 2.20 -20.52
N GLY A 3 7.64 2.45 -20.93
CA GLY A 3 7.24 3.63 -21.68
C GLY A 3 7.23 4.95 -20.92
N ALA A 4 7.63 5.99 -21.65
CA ALA A 4 7.19 7.38 -21.57
C ALA A 4 7.06 8.00 -20.17
N GLN A 5 8.15 8.64 -19.71
CA GLN A 5 8.07 9.77 -18.80
C GLN A 5 7.12 10.83 -19.44
N ARG A 6 5.89 10.90 -18.96
CA ARG A 6 4.89 11.86 -19.47
C ARG A 6 5.34 13.28 -19.13
N PRO A 7 5.20 14.23 -20.06
CA PRO A 7 5.72 15.57 -19.87
C PRO A 7 4.91 16.25 -18.76
N HIS A 8 5.59 16.79 -17.75
CA HIS A 8 5.02 17.74 -16.78
C HIS A 8 4.65 19.09 -17.46
N LYS A 9 4.03 19.06 -18.64
CA LYS A 9 3.62 20.25 -19.38
C LYS A 9 2.29 20.74 -18.79
N GLY A 10 2.36 21.79 -17.97
CA GLY A 10 1.21 22.64 -17.62
C GLY A 10 0.63 22.47 -16.22
N ILE A 11 1.25 21.66 -15.35
CA ILE A 11 0.79 21.57 -13.96
C ILE A 11 1.27 22.79 -13.20
N ILE A 12 0.35 23.67 -12.83
CA ILE A 12 0.61 24.75 -11.87
C ILE A 12 1.07 24.08 -10.57
N ARG A 13 2.26 24.46 -10.06
CA ARG A 13 2.83 23.91 -8.82
C ARG A 13 1.75 23.94 -7.72
N GLY A 14 1.20 22.78 -7.37
CA GLY A 14 0.20 22.65 -6.31
C GLY A 14 -1.17 22.07 -6.71
N GLN A 15 -1.49 21.91 -8.00
CA GLN A 15 -2.76 21.27 -8.42
C GLN A 15 -2.50 19.95 -9.16
N TYR A 16 -2.97 18.84 -8.60
CA TYR A 16 -2.86 17.52 -9.22
C TYR A 16 -4.26 16.98 -9.51
N ARG A 17 -4.52 16.52 -10.74
CA ARG A 17 -5.75 15.80 -11.04
C ARG A 17 -5.62 14.36 -10.55
N VAL A 18 -6.67 13.89 -9.89
CA VAL A 18 -6.80 12.53 -9.38
C VAL A 18 -8.04 11.92 -10.00
N HIS A 19 -7.89 10.77 -10.67
CA HIS A 19 -9.00 9.97 -11.17
C HIS A 19 -9.04 8.66 -10.38
N LEU A 20 -9.86 8.63 -9.32
CA LEU A 20 -9.97 7.47 -8.41
C LEU A 20 -10.42 6.20 -9.14
N ARG A 21 -11.44 6.29 -10.00
CA ARG A 21 -11.96 5.15 -10.75
C ARG A 21 -10.94 4.54 -11.71
N ASN A 22 -10.14 5.39 -12.36
CA ASN A 22 -9.14 4.96 -13.34
C ASN A 22 -7.79 4.66 -12.67
N ARG A 23 -7.69 4.80 -11.34
CA ARG A 23 -6.47 4.65 -10.56
C ARG A 23 -5.28 5.45 -11.11
N THR A 24 -5.53 6.69 -11.53
CA THR A 24 -4.48 7.58 -12.07
C THR A 24 -4.38 8.90 -11.30
N CYS A 25 -3.16 9.42 -11.23
CA CYS A 25 -2.86 10.75 -10.73
C CYS A 25 -1.79 11.37 -11.63
N ASP A 26 -1.86 12.68 -11.84
CA ASP A 26 -0.88 13.41 -12.66
C ASP A 26 0.56 13.28 -12.16
N CYS A 27 0.77 12.96 -10.88
CA CYS A 27 2.11 12.65 -10.34
C CYS A 27 2.66 11.29 -10.80
N GLY A 28 1.90 10.49 -11.54
CA GLY A 28 2.28 9.18 -12.09
C GLY A 28 2.31 8.04 -11.07
N ARG A 29 2.49 8.34 -9.78
CA ARG A 29 2.64 7.32 -8.72
C ARG A 29 1.48 6.35 -8.59
N PHE A 30 0.24 6.83 -8.71
CA PHE A 30 -0.94 5.98 -8.49
C PHE A 30 -1.05 4.85 -9.53
N GLY A 31 -0.79 5.17 -10.80
CA GLY A 31 -0.80 4.17 -11.86
C GLY A 31 0.46 3.30 -11.90
N ALA A 32 1.62 3.81 -11.46
CA ALA A 32 2.88 3.07 -11.52
C ALA A 32 3.09 2.11 -10.33
N LEU A 33 2.69 2.53 -9.12
CA LEU A 33 2.89 1.75 -7.90
C LEU A 33 1.66 0.96 -7.49
N HIS A 34 0.53 1.14 -8.18
CA HIS A 34 -0.77 0.58 -7.79
C HIS A 34 -1.15 0.88 -6.32
N TYR A 35 -0.61 1.99 -5.79
CA TYR A 35 -0.76 2.45 -4.42
C TYR A 35 -1.19 3.93 -4.40
N PRO A 36 -2.12 4.35 -3.52
CA PRO A 36 -2.57 5.73 -3.43
C PRO A 36 -1.43 6.69 -3.06
N CYS A 37 -1.15 7.67 -3.91
CA CYS A 37 -0.19 8.73 -3.59
C CYS A 37 -0.80 9.76 -2.60
N ALA A 38 0.02 10.68 -2.06
CA ALA A 38 -0.46 11.73 -1.15
C ALA A 38 -1.66 12.52 -1.70
N HIS A 39 -1.70 12.79 -3.01
CA HIS A 39 -2.83 13.47 -3.65
C HIS A 39 -4.10 12.62 -3.66
N VAL A 40 -3.97 11.31 -3.87
CA VAL A 40 -5.08 10.36 -3.81
C VAL A 40 -5.61 10.25 -2.39
N ILE A 41 -4.73 10.17 -1.40
CA ILE A 41 -5.09 10.14 0.02
C ILE A 41 -5.87 11.42 0.39
N ALA A 42 -5.35 12.59 0.01
CA ALA A 42 -6.04 13.85 0.24
C ALA A 42 -7.40 13.92 -0.49
N ALA A 43 -7.50 13.43 -1.73
CA ALA A 43 -8.76 13.38 -2.47
C ALA A 43 -9.77 12.43 -1.78
N CYS A 44 -9.32 11.26 -1.33
CA CYS A 44 -10.15 10.31 -0.59
C CYS A 44 -10.67 10.91 0.72
N GLN A 45 -9.82 11.61 1.49
CA GLN A 45 -10.24 12.31 2.72
C GLN A 45 -11.34 13.35 2.44
N ASN A 46 -11.19 14.16 1.39
CA ASN A 46 -12.20 15.15 0.99
C ASN A 46 -13.53 14.50 0.58
N LEU A 47 -13.47 13.33 -0.07
CA LEU A 47 -14.65 12.59 -0.53
C LEU A 47 -15.20 11.60 0.52
N ARG A 48 -14.61 11.54 1.73
CA ARG A 48 -14.94 10.56 2.78
C ARG A 48 -14.85 9.11 2.30
N LEU A 49 -13.92 8.86 1.39
CA LEU A 49 -13.60 7.53 0.89
C LEU A 49 -12.43 6.96 1.67
N ASP A 50 -12.44 5.65 1.90
CA ASP A 50 -11.31 4.94 2.47
C ASP A 50 -10.17 4.84 1.44
N PRO A 51 -8.97 5.39 1.69
CA PRO A 51 -7.83 5.25 0.80
C PRO A 51 -7.35 3.81 0.66
N MET A 52 -7.57 2.95 1.67
CA MET A 52 -7.08 1.57 1.67
C MET A 52 -7.78 0.72 0.61
N SER A 53 -9.02 1.04 0.26
CA SER A 53 -9.74 0.42 -0.87
C SER A 53 -9.05 0.56 -2.24
N TYR A 54 -8.13 1.52 -2.38
CA TYR A 54 -7.37 1.77 -3.61
C TYR A 54 -5.97 1.14 -3.61
N VAL A 55 -5.59 0.47 -2.53
CA VAL A 55 -4.32 -0.27 -2.42
C VAL A 55 -4.48 -1.63 -3.11
N ASP A 56 -3.52 -2.02 -3.94
CA ASP A 56 -3.49 -3.35 -4.54
C ASP A 56 -3.28 -4.45 -3.48
N GLU A 57 -3.83 -5.64 -3.71
CA GLU A 57 -3.83 -6.73 -2.72
C GLU A 57 -2.43 -7.22 -2.39
N VAL A 58 -1.50 -7.10 -3.34
CA VAL A 58 -0.08 -7.45 -3.14
C VAL A 58 0.61 -6.60 -2.07
N TYR A 59 0.06 -5.42 -1.79
CA TYR A 59 0.54 -4.50 -0.75
C TYR A 59 -0.27 -4.58 0.54
N LYS A 60 -1.30 -5.43 0.60
CA LYS A 60 -2.01 -5.70 1.86
C LYS A 60 -1.09 -6.48 2.79
N LEU A 61 -1.22 -6.18 4.07
CA LEU A 61 -0.42 -6.77 5.13
C LEU A 61 -0.53 -8.30 5.15
N GLU A 62 -1.73 -8.83 4.90
CA GLU A 62 -1.98 -10.27 4.80
C GLU A 62 -1.14 -10.93 3.69
N THR A 63 -1.17 -10.38 2.48
CA THR A 63 -0.37 -10.87 1.35
C THR A 63 1.12 -10.75 1.64
N MET A 64 1.56 -9.63 2.20
CA MET A 64 2.96 -9.44 2.56
C MET A 64 3.40 -10.42 3.64
N CYS A 65 2.58 -10.67 4.67
CA CYS A 65 2.85 -11.65 5.72
C CYS A 65 2.95 -13.07 5.15
N ASN A 66 2.08 -13.46 4.22
CA ASN A 66 2.14 -14.77 3.58
C ASN A 66 3.42 -14.92 2.75
N ILE A 67 3.76 -13.93 1.91
CA ILE A 67 4.99 -13.93 1.13
C ILE A 67 6.22 -13.99 2.05
N LEU A 68 6.26 -13.17 3.09
CA LEU A 68 7.37 -13.14 4.04
C LEU A 68 7.51 -14.46 4.79
N ARG A 69 6.41 -15.11 5.19
CA ARG A 69 6.46 -16.45 5.81
C ARG A 69 7.05 -17.51 4.90
N HIS A 70 6.79 -17.43 3.60
CA HIS A 70 7.34 -18.37 2.62
C HIS A 70 8.82 -18.13 2.33
N ILE A 71 9.27 -16.87 2.30
CA ILE A 71 10.67 -16.50 2.02
C ILE A 71 11.53 -16.64 3.27
N PHE A 72 10.98 -16.29 4.42
CA PHE A 72 11.61 -16.32 5.74
C PHE A 72 10.77 -17.21 6.66
N PRO A 73 10.93 -18.55 6.57
CA PRO A 73 10.28 -19.43 7.52
C PRO A 73 10.76 -19.06 8.93
N PRO A 74 9.86 -19.10 9.94
CA PRO A 74 10.24 -18.77 11.30
C PRO A 74 11.37 -19.70 11.75
N THR A 75 12.51 -19.13 12.10
CA THR A 75 13.57 -19.88 12.77
C THR A 75 13.06 -20.28 14.15
N PRO A 76 13.37 -21.49 14.65
CA PRO A 76 12.98 -21.90 16.00
C PRO A 76 13.63 -21.07 17.11
N ASP A 77 14.58 -20.20 16.76
CA ASP A 77 15.25 -19.29 17.68
C ASP A 77 14.52 -17.94 17.76
N GLU A 78 13.95 -17.64 18.93
CA GLU A 78 13.19 -16.42 19.25
C GLU A 78 14.00 -15.11 19.11
N GLN A 79 15.32 -15.17 18.87
CA GLN A 79 16.19 -14.00 18.92
C GLN A 79 16.24 -13.19 17.62
N TYR A 80 15.59 -13.65 16.55
CA TYR A 80 15.57 -12.94 15.25
C TYR A 80 14.17 -12.49 14.83
N VAL A 81 13.37 -11.98 15.78
CA VAL A 81 12.24 -11.12 15.42
C VAL A 81 12.80 -9.73 15.05
N PRO A 82 12.64 -9.27 13.81
CA PRO A 82 13.11 -7.93 13.46
C PRO A 82 12.31 -6.88 14.24
N ILE A 83 13.01 -5.85 14.73
CA ILE A 83 12.53 -4.85 15.71
C ILE A 83 11.19 -4.19 15.32
N TRP A 84 10.89 -4.09 14.02
CA TRP A 84 9.60 -3.59 13.52
C TRP A 84 8.39 -4.48 13.88
N ILE A 85 8.60 -5.74 14.26
CA ILE A 85 7.56 -6.63 14.78
C ILE A 85 7.33 -6.40 16.28
N SER A 86 8.39 -6.12 17.06
CA SER A 86 8.29 -5.93 18.52
C SER A 86 7.69 -4.59 18.93
N GLU A 87 7.79 -3.57 18.08
CA GLU A 87 7.28 -2.23 18.38
C GLU A 87 5.81 -2.09 17.98
N LYS A 88 4.94 -2.87 18.63
CA LYS A 88 3.48 -2.76 18.47
C LYS A 88 2.90 -1.75 19.45
N GLN A 89 2.76 -0.50 19.03
CA GLN A 89 1.48 0.19 19.21
C GLN A 89 0.51 -0.37 18.14
N PRO A 90 -0.79 -0.56 18.44
CA PRO A 90 -1.53 -1.75 18.08
C PRO A 90 -1.82 -1.83 16.57
N ILE A 91 -0.96 -2.53 15.83
CA ILE A 91 -1.35 -3.15 14.58
C ILE A 91 -1.57 -4.61 14.91
N ASN A 92 -2.80 -4.97 15.26
CA ASN A 92 -3.16 -6.37 15.47
C ASN A 92 -2.93 -7.11 14.14
N ILE A 93 -1.82 -7.85 14.06
CA ILE A 93 -1.53 -8.80 12.99
C ILE A 93 -1.57 -10.17 13.65
N SER A 94 -2.74 -10.53 14.16
CA SER A 94 -3.08 -11.93 14.35
C SER A 94 -3.62 -12.42 13.00
N CYS A 95 -2.85 -13.22 12.28
CA CYS A 95 -3.46 -14.16 11.34
C CYS A 95 -4.32 -15.08 12.20
N GLY A 96 -5.62 -14.81 12.25
CA GLY A 96 -6.55 -15.65 12.99
C GLY A 96 -6.72 -16.95 12.22
N ASP A 97 -6.23 -18.05 12.78
CA ASP A 97 -6.54 -19.40 12.31
C ASP A 97 -8.02 -19.68 12.59
N GLY A 98 -8.88 -19.33 11.64
CA GLY A 98 -10.28 -19.75 11.65
C GLY A 98 -10.39 -21.20 11.21
N VAL A 99 -10.01 -22.16 12.06
CA VAL A 99 -10.48 -23.54 11.96
C VAL A 99 -11.68 -23.70 12.88
N GLY A 100 -12.87 -23.55 12.31
CA GLY A 100 -14.12 -23.90 12.97
C GLY A 100 -14.38 -25.40 12.82
N THR A 101 -14.31 -26.12 13.94
CA THR A 101 -15.14 -27.32 14.20
C THR A 101 -16.03 -27.02 15.38
#